data_AF-A0A380APF2-F1
#
_entry.id   AF-A0A380APF2-F1
#
_cell.length_a   1.000
_cell.length_b   1.000
_cell.length_c   1.000
_cell.angle_alpha   90.00
_cell.angle_beta   90.00
_cell.angle_gamma   90.00
#
_symmetry.space_group_name_H-M   'P 1'
#
loop_
_entity.id
_entity.type
_entity.pdbx_description
1 polymer ?
#
loop_
_entity_poly.entity_id
_entity_poly.type
_entity_poly.pdbx_seq_one_letter_code
_entity_poly.pdbx_strand_id
1 'polypeptide(L)' 'MAVEVKYVVIREGEEKMSFTSKKEADAYDKMLDTADLLDA' A
#
# COMPACT_ATOMS: atom_id res chain seq x y z
N MET A 1 0.08 -16.05 22.35
CA MET A 1 1.07 -15.47 21.43
C MET A 1 0.29 -14.90 20.25
N ALA A 2 0.36 -13.60 20.00
CA ALA A 2 -0.41 -12.96 18.92
C ALA A 2 0.46 -12.84 17.67
N VAL A 3 -0.02 -13.36 16.56
CA VAL A 3 0.62 -13.20 15.23
C VAL A 3 -0.29 -12.28 14.43
N GLU A 4 0.28 -11.19 13.91
CA GLU A 4 -0.42 -10.19 13.11
C GLU A 4 0.20 -10.16 11.70
N VAL A 5 -0.65 -10.28 10.68
CA VAL A 5 -0.23 -10.16 9.27
C VAL A 5 -0.54 -8.74 8.82
N LYS A 6 0.50 -8.02 8.39
CA LYS A 6 0.37 -6.69 7.79
C LYS A 6 0.90 -6.71 6.36
N TYR A 7 0.16 -6.05 5.49
CA TYR A 7 0.52 -5.80 4.10
C TYR A 7 1.03 -4.37 4.00
N VAL A 8 2.32 -4.21 3.73
CA VAL A 8 2.94 -2.89 3.60
C VAL A 8 3.05 -2.53 2.12
N VAL A 9 2.57 -1.35 1.76
CA VAL A 9 2.70 -0.78 0.42
C VAL A 9 3.96 0.07 0.39
N ILE A 10 4.93 -0.32 -0.45
CA ILE A 10 6.19 0.39 -0.64
C ILE A 10 6.18 1.03 -2.02
N ARG A 11 6.43 2.34 -2.09
CA ARG A 11 6.63 3.06 -3.35
C ARG A 11 7.96 3.75 -3.35
N GLU A 12 8.69 3.61 -4.45
CA GLU A 12 10.02 4.23 -4.63
C GLU A 12 11.03 3.91 -3.51
N GLY A 13 10.81 2.80 -2.79
CA GLY A 13 11.63 2.38 -1.65
C GLY A 13 11.18 2.93 -0.29
N GLU A 14 10.13 3.76 -0.23
CA GLU A 14 9.52 4.23 1.02
C GLU A 14 8.25 3.47 1.38
N GLU A 15 8.13 3.06 2.64
CA GLU A 15 6.90 2.51 3.20
C GLU A 15 5.84 3.62 3.30
N LYS A 16 4.85 3.58 2.41
CA LYS A 16 3.75 4.56 2.42
C LYS A 16 2.74 4.23 3.51
N MET A 17 2.28 2.98 3.57
CA MET A 17 1.18 2.61 4.44
C MET A 17 1.11 1.10 4.69
N SER A 18 0.67 0.70 5.88
CA SER A 18 0.47 -0.71 6.27
C SER A 18 -1.01 -1.03 6.51
N PHE A 19 -1.48 -2.12 5.94
CA PHE A 19 -2.87 -2.60 6.02
C PHE A 19 -2.94 -3.97 6.69
N THR A 20 -4.08 -4.28 7.30
CA THR A 20 -4.36 -5.61 7.87
C THR A 20 -4.96 -6.57 6.82
N SER A 21 -5.36 -6.06 5.66
CA SER A 21 -5.97 -6.84 4.57
C SER A 21 -5.28 -6.60 3.24
N LYS A 22 -5.02 -7.69 2.51
CA LYS A 22 -4.42 -7.63 1.17
C LYS A 22 -5.25 -6.81 0.19
N LYS A 23 -6.57 -6.95 0.26
CA LYS A 23 -7.52 -6.25 -0.63
C LYS A 23 -7.42 -4.73 -0.50
N GLU A 24 -7.26 -4.25 0.73
CA GLU A 24 -7.13 -2.81 1.00
C GLU A 24 -5.76 -2.31 0.52
N ALA A 25 -4.69 -3.07 0.76
CA ALA A 25 -3.37 -2.76 0.24
C ALA A 25 -3.34 -2.69 -1.30
N ASP A 26 -3.91 -3.68 -1.99
CA ASP A 26 -3.98 -3.72 -3.45
C ASP A 26 -4.80 -2.54 -4.03
N ALA A 27 -5.91 -2.18 -3.38
CA ALA A 27 -6.73 -1.05 -3.80
C ALA A 27 -6.00 0.28 -3.60
N TYR A 28 -5.30 0.44 -2.48
CA TYR A 28 -4.54 1.63 -2.16
C TYR A 28 -3.34 1.81 -3.09
N ASP A 29 -2.61 0.72 -3.38
CA ASP A 29 -1.50 0.74 -4.33
C ASP A 29 -1.97 1.19 -5.72
N LYS A 30 -3.07 0.62 -6.21
CA LYS A 30 -3.65 1.02 -7.50
C LYS A 30 -4.11 2.48 -7.51
N MET A 31 -4.65 2.98 -6.40
CA MET A 31 -5.02 4.40 -6.28
C MET A 31 -3.80 5.30 -6.35
N LEU A 32 -2.74 4.96 -5.61
CA LEU A 32 -1.48 5.70 -5.64
C LEU A 32 -0.86 5.71 -7.05
N ASP A 33 -0.93 4.60 -7.80
CA ASP A 33 -0.46 4.55 -9.20
C ASP A 33 -1.12 5.60 -10.06
N THR A 34 -2.45 5.69 -9.98
CA THR A 34 -3.21 6.72 -10.70
C THR A 34 -2.93 8.14 -10.23
N ALA A 35 -2.64 8.34 -8.94
CA ALA A 35 -2.29 9.65 -8.41
C ALA A 35 -0.91 10.10 -8.92
N ASP A 36 0.11 9.25 -8.81
CA ASP A 36 1.46 9.51 -9.33
C ASP A 36 1.44 9.77 -10.86
N LEU A 37 0.58 9.08 -11.60
CA LEU A 37 0.41 9.28 -13.05
C LEU A 37 -0.24 10.62 -13.43
N LEU A 38 -0.97 11.25 -12.52
CA LEU A 38 -1.62 12.55 -12.75
C LEU A 38 -0.76 13.74 -12.28
N ASP A 39 0.18 13.49 -11.37
CA ASP A 39 1.11 14.50 -10.85
C ASP A 39 2.38 14.67 -11.72
N ALA A 40 2.56 13.85 -12.77
CA ALA A 40 3.67 13.91 -13.75
C ALA A 40 3.32 14.66 -15.05
#